data_AF-A0A922YY40-F1
#
_entry.id   AF-A0A922YY40-F1
#
_cell.length_a   1.000
_cell.length_b   1.000
_cell.length_c   1.000
_cell.angle_alpha   90.00
_cell.angle_beta   90.00
_cell.angle_gamma   90.00
#
_symmetry.space_group_name_H-M   'P 1'
#
loop_
_entity.id
_entity.type
_entity.pdbx_description
1 polymer ?
#
loop_
_entity_poly.entity_id
_entity_poly.type
_entity_poly.pdbx_seq_one_letter_code
_entity_poly.pdbx_strand_id
1 'polypeptide(L)' 'MKLRDFLKRYGISRSAAFEHMSSGKLKARRLGAHLLITTKDANEWLASLPVRSSSNQGKAA' A
#
# COMPACT_ATOMS: atom_id res chain seq x y z
N MET A 1 5.96 -4.22 11.21
CA MET A 1 5.58 -5.54 10.68
C MET A 1 6.46 -5.89 9.48
N LYS A 2 6.69 -7.17 9.16
CA LYS A 2 7.47 -7.54 7.96
C LYS A 2 6.61 -7.35 6.70
N LEU A 3 7.25 -7.21 5.53
CA LEU A 3 6.55 -7.09 4.26
C LEU A 3 5.51 -8.20 4.05
N ARG A 4 5.84 -9.47 4.31
CA ARG A 4 4.90 -10.59 4.15
C ARG A 4 3.63 -10.43 4.98
N ASP A 5 3.77 -9.93 6.21
CA ASP A 5 2.63 -9.70 7.11
C ASP A 5 1.76 -8.56 6.61
N PHE A 6 2.40 -7.48 6.12
CA PHE A 6 1.71 -6.35 5.50
C PHE A 6 0.90 -6.78 4.27
N LEU A 7 1.51 -7.54 3.34
CA LEU A 7 0.82 -8.04 2.15
C LEU A 7 -0.41 -8.88 2.53
N LYS A 8 -0.26 -9.79 3.51
CA LYS A 8 -1.35 -10.63 4.00
C LYS A 8 -2.45 -9.80 4.68
N ARG A 9 -2.08 -8.82 5.49
CA ARG A 9 -3.02 -8.00 6.27
C ARG A 9 -3.89 -7.10 5.40
N TYR A 10 -3.30 -6.46 4.39
CA TYR A 10 -4.00 -5.50 3.53
C TYR A 10 -4.42 -6.07 2.18
N GLY A 11 -4.18 -7.37 1.93
CA GLY A 11 -4.61 -8.06 0.71
C GLY A 11 -3.96 -7.55 -0.58
N ILE A 12 -2.80 -6.90 -0.47
CA ILE A 12 -2.09 -6.32 -1.63
C ILE A 12 -1.02 -7.27 -2.16
N SER A 13 -0.83 -7.27 -3.49
CA SER A 13 0.21 -8.06 -4.14
C SER A 13 1.61 -7.50 -3.85
N ARG A 14 2.63 -8.35 -3.98
CA ARG A 14 4.02 -7.95 -3.80
C ARG A 14 4.43 -6.86 -4.81
N SER A 15 4.03 -6.99 -6.07
CA SER A 15 4.35 -6.00 -7.13
C SER A 15 3.78 -4.63 -6.78
N ALA A 16 2.48 -4.57 -6.47
CA ALA A 16 1.82 -3.32 -6.14
C ALA A 16 2.43 -2.66 -4.89
N ALA A 17 2.79 -3.44 -3.87
CA ALA A 17 3.49 -2.89 -2.70
C ALA A 17 4.84 -2.25 -3.08
N PHE A 18 5.64 -2.87 -3.96
CA PHE A 18 6.88 -2.27 -4.44
C PHE A 18 6.65 -1.04 -5.32
N GLU A 19 5.59 -1.01 -6.14
CA GLU A 19 5.19 0.18 -6.90
C GLU A 19 4.79 1.35 -5.99
N HIS A 20 4.07 1.07 -4.90
CA HIS A 20 3.78 2.08 -3.88
C HIS A 20 5.04 2.55 -3.16
N MET A 21 6.04 1.69 -2.96
CA MET A 21 7.33 2.09 -2.38
C MET A 21 8.16 2.93 -3.33
N SER A 22 8.25 2.55 -4.62
CA SER A 22 9.01 3.29 -5.62
C SER A 22 8.40 4.66 -5.93
N SER A 23 7.07 4.76 -5.89
CA SER A 23 6.34 6.03 -5.98
C SER A 23 6.35 6.87 -4.71
N GLY A 24 6.97 6.39 -3.62
CA GLY A 24 7.06 7.09 -2.33
C GLY A 24 5.76 7.11 -1.50
N LYS A 25 4.68 6.47 -1.98
CA LYS A 25 3.39 6.36 -1.28
C LYS A 25 3.44 5.43 -0.07
N LEU A 26 4.33 4.43 -0.09
CA LEU A 26 4.53 3.48 1.01
C LEU A 26 5.97 3.55 1.51
N LYS A 27 6.14 3.98 2.76
CA LYS A 27 7.46 4.01 3.41
C LYS A 27 7.78 2.65 4.00
N ALA A 28 8.91 2.10 3.59
CA ALA A 28 9.44 0.85 4.11
C ALA A 28 10.88 1.06 4.63
N ARG A 29 11.21 0.39 5.73
CA ARG A 29 12.50 0.52 6.42
C ARG A 29 13.24 -0.80 6.32
N ARG A 30 14.51 -0.74 5.91
CA ARG A 30 15.33 -1.94 5.80
C ARG A 30 15.97 -2.27 7.14
N LEU A 31 15.84 -3.53 7.56
CA LEU A 31 16.49 -4.10 8.75
C LEU A 31 17.17 -5.42 8.35
N GLY A 32 18.47 -5.34 8.04
CA GLY A 32 19.23 -6.46 7.50
C GLY A 32 18.63 -7.01 6.20
N ALA A 33 18.28 -8.29 6.21
CA ALA A 33 17.62 -8.96 5.07
C ALA A 33 16.10 -8.71 5.01
N HIS A 34 15.52 -8.03 6.00
CA HIS A 34 14.08 -7.82 6.08
C HIS A 34 13.68 -6.40 5.72
N LEU A 35 12.48 -6.28 5.16
CA LEU A 35 11.81 -5.02 4.93
C LEU A 35 10.65 -4.89 5.92
N LEU A 36 10.67 -3.82 6.71
CA LEU A 36 9.68 -3.53 7.73
C LEU A 36 8.82 -2.34 7.31
N ILE A 37 7.52 -2.44 7.54
CA ILE A 37 6.59 -1.32 7.47
C ILE A 37 6.13 -1.03 8.89
N THR A 38 6.26 0.22 9.33
CA THR A 38 5.77 0.60 10.66
C THR A 38 4.24 0.67 10.63
N THR A 39 3.58 0.48 11.78
CA THR A 39 2.13 0.62 11.85
C THR A 39 1.69 2.02 11.42
N LYS A 40 2.48 3.05 11.77
CA LYS A 40 2.25 4.43 11.34
C LYS A 40 2.29 4.56 9.82
N ASP A 41 3.37 4.09 9.18
CA ASP A 41 3.54 4.18 7.72
C ASP A 41 2.44 3.38 6.97
N ALA A 42 2.03 2.22 7.51
CA ALA A 42 0.94 1.43 6.95
C ALA A 42 -0.41 2.15 7.02
N ASN A 43 -0.69 2.83 8.14
CA ASN A 43 -1.92 3.61 8.32
C ASN A 43 -1.93 4.87 7.44
N GLU A 44 -0.79 5.57 7.35
CA GLU A 44 -0.62 6.72 6.43
C GLU A 44 -0.87 6.30 4.99
N TRP A 45 -0.28 5.17 4.56
CA TRP A 45 -0.51 4.62 3.23
C TRP A 45 -1.99 4.28 3.00
N LEU A 46 -2.65 3.59 3.93
CA LEU A 46 -4.06 3.24 3.80
C LEU A 46 -4.95 4.48 3.68
N ALA A 47 -4.70 5.51 4.48
CA ALA A 47 -5.43 6.78 4.45
C ALA A 47 -5.18 7.58 3.16
N SER A 48 -4.04 7.37 2.49
CA SER A 48 -3.71 8.01 1.22
C SER A 48 -4.39 7.37 0.00
N LEU A 49 -4.97 6.17 0.15
CA LEU A 49 -5.61 5.49 -0.97
C LEU A 49 -6.85 6.26 -1.43
N PRO A 50 -7.11 6.31 -2.75
CA PRO A 50 -8.33 6.91 -3.25
C PRO A 50 -9.54 6.16 -2.68
N VAL A 51 -10.45 6.90 -2.06
CA VAL A 51 -11.75 6.37 -1.67
C VAL A 51 -12.53 6.12 -2.95
N ARG A 52 -13.08 4.91 -3.10
CA ARG A 52 -13.98 4.61 -4.21
C ARG A 52 -15.23 5.47 -4.04
N SER A 53 -15.29 6.61 -4.73
CA SER A 53 -16.51 7.40 -4.82
C SER A 53 -17.54 6.57 -5.58
N SER A 54 -18.77 6.47 -5.06
CA SER A 54 -19.88 5.78 -5.73
C SER A 54 -20.45 6.62 -6.89
N SER A 55 -19.60 7.30 -7.66
CA SER A 55 -20.04 7.89 -8.91
C SER A 55 -19.92 6.82 -9.99
N ASN A 56 -21.04 6.13 -10.22
CA ASN A 56 -21.34 5.55 -11.52
C ASN A 56 -21.36 6.71 -12.53
N GLN A 57 -20.20 7.13 -13.05
CA GLN A 57 -20.14 8.04 -14.19
C GLN A 57 -20.25 7.18 -15.44
N GLY A 58 -21.39 7.34 -16.12
CA GLY A 58 -21.78 6.56 -17.27
C GLY A 58 -20.74 6.59 -18.38
N LYS A 59 -20.50 5.42 -18.96
CA LYS A 59 -19.88 5.30 -20.27
C LYS A 59 -20.96 5.58 -21.31
N ALA A 60 -21.02 6.81 -21.79
CA ALA A 60 -21.54 7.12 -23.12
C ALA A 60 -20.36 6.94 -24.10
N ALA A 61 -20.44 5.90 -24.93
CA ALA A 61 -19.85 5.77 -26.27
C ALA A 61 -20.12 4.34 -26.76
#